data_AF-A0A143PVZ6-F1
#
_entry.id   AF-A0A143PVZ6-F1
#
_cell.length_a   1.000
_cell.length_b   1.000
_cell.length_c   1.000
_cell.angle_alpha   90.00
_cell.angle_beta   90.00
_cell.angle_gamma   90.00
#
_symmetry.space_group_name_H-M   'P 1'
#
loop_
_entity.id
_entity.type
_entity.pdbx_description
1 polymer ?
#
loop_
_entity_poly.entity_id
_entity_poly.type
_entity_poly.pdbx_seq_one_letter_code
_entity_poly.pdbx_strand_id
1 'polypeptide(L)'
;MSVIARASLVEYFKDQLEGALAQQRVPVHADTAHYVVQLLADTMRHDRHGRAAALLDPRPLALRLAAAMDDRCPAPGQALRDVADAALLLGGYFSSAASSARSVPATYYHRVGGFAYGALGQESQALAPIFKDLAARFAQYADALGEVGQRAEMQSPAGLVRALESWQRSGSRVTERLLVERGVVLARGRSVRLQ
;
A
#
# COMPACT_ATOMS: atom_id res chain seq x y z
N MET A 1 18.92 -8.06 21.42
CA MET A 1 17.84 -7.04 21.54
C MET A 1 17.02 -6.88 20.24
N SER A 2 16.71 -7.94 19.48
CA SER A 2 16.07 -7.81 18.14
C SER A 2 14.63 -8.36 18.06
N VAL A 3 14.22 -9.28 18.95
CA VAL A 3 12.88 -9.91 18.88
C VAL A 3 11.76 -8.96 19.32
N ILE A 4 12.02 -8.12 20.32
CA ILE A 4 11.04 -7.16 20.86
C ILE A 4 10.69 -6.08 19.83
N ALA A 5 11.67 -5.61 19.06
CA ALA A 5 11.45 -4.68 17.94
C ALA A 5 10.70 -5.33 16.76
N ARG A 6 10.84 -6.65 16.58
CA ARG A 6 10.15 -7.39 15.52
C ARG A 6 8.66 -7.52 15.81
N ALA A 7 8.32 -7.93 17.03
CA ALA A 7 6.95 -8.06 17.50
C ALA A 7 6.25 -6.70 17.50
N SER A 8 6.91 -5.65 18.02
CA SER A 8 6.31 -4.32 18.11
C SER A 8 5.98 -3.69 16.74
N LEU A 9 6.79 -3.92 15.71
CA LEU A 9 6.52 -3.37 14.37
C LEU A 9 5.37 -4.09 13.67
N VAL A 10 5.30 -5.42 13.82
CA VAL A 10 4.21 -6.24 13.26
C VAL A 10 2.89 -5.89 13.93
N GLU A 11 2.90 -5.78 15.26
CA GLU A 11 1.74 -5.41 16.06
C GLU A 11 1.27 -3.99 15.73
N TYR A 12 2.20 -3.03 15.62
CA TYR A 12 1.90 -1.68 15.14
C TYR A 12 1.21 -1.68 13.77
N PHE A 13 1.77 -2.36 12.76
CA PHE A 13 1.17 -2.37 11.43
C PHE A 13 -0.15 -3.11 11.38
N LYS A 14 -0.32 -4.14 12.22
CA LYS A 14 -1.61 -4.83 12.39
C LYS A 14 -2.68 -3.87 12.88
N ASP A 15 -2.43 -3.18 13.99
CA ASP A 15 -3.40 -2.23 14.56
C ASP A 15 -3.75 -1.11 13.58
N GLN A 16 -2.74 -0.57 12.88
CA GLN A 16 -2.95 0.48 11.90
C GLN A 16 -3.75 -0.01 10.68
N LEU A 17 -3.45 -1.20 10.15
CA LEU A 17 -4.15 -1.76 9.00
C LEU A 17 -5.59 -2.15 9.35
N GLU A 18 -5.80 -2.85 10.47
CA GLU A 18 -7.13 -3.26 10.93
C GLU A 18 -8.01 -2.03 11.23
N GLY A 19 -7.43 -1.00 11.85
CA GLY A 19 -8.11 0.29 12.07
C GLY A 19 -8.54 0.96 10.76
N ALA A 20 -7.65 1.02 9.76
CA ALA A 20 -7.96 1.59 8.46
C ALA A 20 -9.05 0.80 7.70
N LEU A 21 -8.95 -0.54 7.69
CA LEU A 21 -9.95 -1.42 7.05
C LEU A 21 -11.33 -1.32 7.73
N ALA A 22 -11.36 -1.27 9.07
CA ALA A 22 -12.59 -1.11 9.84
C ALA A 22 -13.30 0.22 9.53
N GLN A 23 -12.54 1.33 9.43
CA GLN A 23 -13.08 2.63 9.05
C GLN A 23 -13.67 2.64 7.63
N GLN A 24 -13.10 1.84 6.73
CA GLN A 24 -13.59 1.68 5.35
C GLN A 24 -14.70 0.63 5.22
N ARG A 25 -15.12 -0.01 6.34
CA ARG A 25 -16.11 -1.12 6.38
C ARG A 25 -15.75 -2.29 5.48
N VAL A 26 -14.45 -2.55 5.35
CA VAL A 26 -13.93 -3.67 4.58
C VAL A 26 -13.98 -4.92 5.47
N PRO A 27 -14.61 -6.02 5.05
CA PRO A 27 -14.57 -7.25 5.82
C PRO A 27 -13.13 -7.76 5.87
N VAL A 28 -12.60 -7.90 7.09
CA VAL A 28 -11.21 -8.29 7.32
C VAL A 28 -11.13 -9.82 7.38
N HIS A 29 -10.45 -10.42 6.41
CA HIS A 29 -9.99 -11.80 6.53
C HIS A 29 -8.66 -11.82 7.28
N ALA A 30 -8.63 -12.49 8.45
CA ALA A 30 -7.48 -12.48 9.37
C ALA A 30 -6.18 -12.91 8.69
N ASP A 31 -6.23 -13.97 7.87
CA ASP A 31 -5.06 -14.48 7.15
C ASP A 31 -4.55 -13.49 6.08
N THR A 32 -5.47 -12.81 5.37
CA THR A 32 -5.11 -11.79 4.39
C THR A 32 -4.49 -10.56 5.06
N ALA A 33 -5.09 -10.09 6.15
CA ALA A 33 -4.54 -8.98 6.93
C ALA A 33 -3.15 -9.33 7.47
N HIS A 34 -2.98 -10.54 8.02
CA HIS A 34 -1.69 -11.04 8.49
C HIS A 34 -0.65 -11.06 7.38
N TYR A 35 -1.01 -11.55 6.18
CA TYR A 35 -0.14 -11.54 5.00
C TYR A 35 0.36 -10.13 4.67
N VAL A 36 -0.54 -9.15 4.60
CA VAL A 36 -0.22 -7.76 4.24
C VAL A 36 0.66 -7.11 5.32
N VAL A 37 0.39 -7.38 6.59
CA VAL A 37 1.22 -6.89 7.70
C VAL A 37 2.64 -7.46 7.64
N GLN A 38 2.78 -8.78 7.39
CA GLN A 38 4.10 -9.40 7.21
C GLN A 38 4.83 -8.81 6.00
N LEU A 39 4.13 -8.60 4.88
CA LEU A 39 4.68 -7.95 3.69
C LEU A 39 5.26 -6.57 4.02
N LEU A 40 4.51 -5.71 4.71
CA LEU A 40 4.99 -4.39 5.13
C LEU A 40 6.22 -4.51 6.05
N ALA A 41 6.11 -5.35 7.07
CA ALA A 41 7.14 -5.44 8.09
C ALA A 41 8.46 -5.99 7.52
N ASP A 42 8.40 -6.91 6.56
CA ASP A 42 9.58 -7.46 5.88
C ASP A 42 10.19 -6.45 4.90
N THR A 43 9.37 -5.68 4.17
CA THR A 43 9.86 -4.60 3.32
C THR A 43 10.57 -3.51 4.13
N MET A 44 10.00 -3.08 5.27
CA MET A 44 10.59 -2.02 6.11
C MET A 44 11.90 -2.42 6.77
N ARG A 45 12.13 -3.73 6.95
CA ARG A 45 13.39 -4.24 7.51
C ARG A 45 14.52 -4.30 6.48
N HIS A 46 14.29 -3.85 5.24
CA HIS A 46 15.23 -3.97 4.14
C HIS A 46 15.79 -5.39 4.03
N ASP A 47 14.91 -6.39 4.05
CA ASP A 47 15.34 -7.76 3.80
C ASP A 47 16.00 -7.83 2.41
N ARG A 48 17.33 -7.96 2.42
CA ARG A 48 18.17 -7.87 1.22
C ARG A 48 17.95 -9.03 0.25
N HIS A 49 17.18 -10.05 0.63
CA HIS A 49 17.03 -11.30 -0.14
C HIS A 49 15.59 -11.68 -0.52
N GLY A 50 14.66 -10.73 -0.63
CA GLY A 50 13.32 -11.09 -1.11
C GLY A 50 12.44 -9.90 -1.52
N ARG A 51 11.52 -9.50 -0.63
CA ARG A 51 10.44 -8.58 -0.99
C ARG A 51 10.89 -7.14 -1.23
N ALA A 52 11.89 -6.67 -0.49
CA ALA A 52 12.45 -5.33 -0.71
C ALA A 52 13.19 -5.25 -2.06
N ALA A 53 13.90 -6.31 -2.47
CA ALA A 53 14.57 -6.34 -3.77
C ALA A 53 13.57 -6.27 -4.93
N ALA A 54 12.47 -7.03 -4.86
CA ALA A 54 11.39 -6.98 -5.83
C ALA A 54 10.71 -5.59 -5.90
N LEU A 55 10.57 -4.91 -4.77
CA LEU A 55 10.03 -3.55 -4.74
C LEU A 55 10.96 -2.53 -5.41
N LEU A 56 12.27 -2.70 -5.25
CA LEU A 56 13.31 -1.80 -5.76
C LEU A 56 13.70 -2.05 -7.22
N ASP A 57 13.15 -3.09 -7.86
CA ASP A 57 13.36 -3.34 -9.29
C ASP A 57 12.84 -2.16 -10.13
N PRO A 58 13.72 -1.46 -10.88
CA PRO A 58 13.35 -0.26 -11.63
C PRO A 58 12.51 -0.57 -12.89
N ARG A 59 12.36 -1.84 -13.28
CA ARG A 59 11.54 -2.21 -14.44
C ARG A 59 10.06 -1.91 -14.17
N PRO A 60 9.32 -1.35 -15.14
CA PRO A 60 7.88 -1.18 -15.03
C PRO A 60 7.17 -2.48 -14.63
N LEU A 61 6.23 -2.40 -13.68
CA LEU A 61 5.50 -3.57 -13.18
C LEU A 61 4.80 -4.35 -14.30
N ALA A 62 4.31 -3.67 -15.34
CA ALA A 62 3.70 -4.30 -16.50
C ALA A 62 4.68 -5.19 -17.29
N LEU A 63 5.96 -4.79 -17.43
CA LEU A 63 6.97 -5.62 -18.09
C LEU A 63 7.37 -6.82 -17.22
N ARG A 64 7.43 -6.62 -15.90
CA ARG A 64 7.67 -7.70 -14.94
C ARG A 64 6.51 -8.70 -14.95
N LEU A 65 5.27 -8.22 -15.03
CA LEU A 65 4.08 -9.06 -15.17
C LEU A 65 4.14 -9.89 -16.45
N ALA A 66 4.43 -9.26 -17.59
CA ALA A 66 4.56 -9.96 -18.87
C ALA A 66 5.65 -11.06 -18.81
N ALA A 67 6.79 -10.77 -18.18
CA ALA A 67 7.85 -11.76 -17.99
C ALA A 67 7.45 -12.91 -17.03
N ALA A 68 6.62 -12.64 -16.04
CA ALA A 68 6.10 -13.65 -15.11
C ALA A 68 5.09 -14.59 -15.78
N MET A 69 4.39 -14.12 -16.81
CA MET A 69 3.42 -14.89 -17.60
C MET A 69 4.04 -15.62 -18.80
N ASP A 70 5.31 -15.38 -19.10
CA ASP A 70 6.02 -16.09 -20.16
C ASP A 70 6.22 -17.55 -19.76
N ASP A 71 5.91 -18.50 -20.66
CA ASP A 71 6.06 -19.94 -20.40
C ASP A 71 7.52 -20.34 -20.07
N ARG A 72 8.49 -19.51 -20.42
CA ARG A 72 9.92 -19.71 -20.12
C ARG A 72 10.30 -19.21 -18.73
N CYS A 73 9.37 -18.62 -17.98
CA CYS A 73 9.64 -18.15 -16.63
C CYS A 73 9.94 -19.35 -15.72
N PRO A 74 11.12 -19.39 -15.07
CA PRO A 74 11.51 -20.54 -14.25
C PRO A 74 10.69 -20.66 -12.95
N ALA A 75 10.11 -19.55 -12.48
CA ALA A 75 9.35 -19.50 -11.22
C ALA A 75 8.17 -18.51 -11.34
N PRO A 76 7.16 -18.81 -12.18
CA PRO A 76 6.09 -17.87 -12.50
C PRO A 76 5.29 -17.45 -11.26
N GLY A 77 5.00 -18.37 -10.34
CA GLY A 77 4.29 -18.05 -9.09
C GLY A 77 5.06 -17.06 -8.20
N GLN A 78 6.38 -17.21 -8.05
CA GLN A 78 7.17 -16.24 -7.27
C GLN A 78 7.25 -14.89 -7.99
N ALA A 79 7.45 -14.89 -9.31
CA ALA A 79 7.53 -13.67 -10.10
C ALA A 79 6.20 -12.89 -10.09
N LEU A 80 5.06 -13.58 -10.21
CA LEU A 80 3.73 -12.98 -10.08
C LEU A 80 3.51 -12.39 -8.68
N ARG A 81 3.94 -13.10 -7.64
CA ARG A 81 3.84 -12.61 -6.26
C ARG A 81 4.66 -11.36 -6.04
N ASP A 82 5.89 -11.33 -6.54
CA ASP A 82 6.78 -10.17 -6.44
C ASP A 82 6.20 -8.94 -7.16
N VAL A 83 5.54 -9.14 -8.30
CA VAL A 83 4.84 -8.07 -9.02
C VAL A 83 3.62 -7.59 -8.24
N ALA A 84 2.82 -8.52 -7.70
CA ALA A 84 1.59 -8.22 -6.97
C ALA A 84 1.88 -7.45 -5.67
N ASP A 85 2.82 -7.95 -4.88
CA ASP A 85 3.27 -7.35 -3.61
C ASP A 85 3.87 -5.96 -3.86
N ALA A 86 4.70 -5.79 -4.91
CA ALA A 86 5.24 -4.48 -5.29
C ALA A 86 4.15 -3.50 -5.74
N ALA A 87 3.17 -3.96 -6.53
CA ALA A 87 2.04 -3.14 -6.93
C ALA A 87 1.21 -2.65 -5.73
N LEU A 88 0.99 -3.53 -4.75
CA LEU A 88 0.23 -3.19 -3.54
C LEU A 88 0.96 -2.16 -2.68
N LEU A 89 2.28 -2.32 -2.51
CA LEU A 89 3.08 -1.38 -1.72
C LEU A 89 3.27 -0.03 -2.41
N LEU A 90 3.56 -0.01 -3.72
CA LEU A 90 3.73 1.23 -4.49
C LEU A 90 2.42 1.99 -4.68
N GLY A 91 1.33 1.27 -4.96
CA GLY A 91 -0.01 1.84 -5.13
C GLY A 91 -0.69 2.22 -3.82
N GLY A 92 -0.32 1.58 -2.71
CA GLY A 92 -0.88 1.84 -1.38
C GLY A 92 0.08 2.62 -0.48
N TYR A 93 0.94 1.92 0.26
CA TYR A 93 1.77 2.49 1.33
C TYR A 93 2.69 3.63 0.87
N PHE A 94 3.32 3.50 -0.30
CA PHE A 94 4.27 4.49 -0.83
C PHE A 94 3.64 5.48 -1.83
N SER A 95 2.31 5.47 -1.96
CA SER A 95 1.58 6.32 -2.92
C SER A 95 1.90 7.82 -2.75
N SER A 96 2.03 8.29 -1.52
CA SER A 96 2.39 9.69 -1.18
C SER A 96 3.78 10.07 -1.70
N ALA A 97 4.80 9.24 -1.45
CA ALA A 97 6.18 9.47 -1.90
C ALA A 97 6.34 9.37 -3.42
N ALA A 98 5.60 8.46 -4.07
CA ALA A 98 5.61 8.26 -5.52
C ALA A 98 5.04 9.45 -6.32
N SER A 99 4.25 10.32 -5.67
CA SER A 99 3.65 11.51 -6.30
C SER A 99 4.67 12.53 -6.84
N SER A 100 5.92 12.49 -6.36
CA SER A 100 6.94 13.50 -6.63
C SER A 100 7.67 13.33 -7.97
N ALA A 101 7.64 12.15 -8.59
CA ALA A 101 8.29 11.87 -9.86
C ALA A 101 7.31 11.16 -10.82
N ARG A 102 6.79 11.90 -11.81
CA ARG A 102 5.89 11.39 -12.88
C ARG A 102 4.76 10.49 -12.33
N SER A 103 3.70 11.13 -11.85
CA SER A 103 2.54 10.44 -11.25
C SER A 103 1.94 9.40 -12.20
N VAL A 104 2.22 8.12 -11.90
CA VAL A 104 1.49 6.99 -12.47
C VAL A 104 0.16 6.89 -11.72
N PRO A 105 -0.99 6.81 -12.42
CA PRO A 105 -2.29 6.81 -11.75
C PRO A 105 -2.44 5.56 -10.88
N ALA A 106 -3.11 5.68 -9.72
CA ALA A 106 -3.38 4.55 -8.81
C ALA A 106 -4.03 3.35 -9.52
N THR A 107 -4.86 3.63 -10.54
CA THR A 107 -5.52 2.62 -11.37
C THR A 107 -4.55 1.69 -12.11
N TYR A 108 -3.32 2.13 -12.37
CA TYR A 108 -2.26 1.28 -12.93
C TYR A 108 -1.89 0.16 -11.96
N TYR A 109 -1.56 0.52 -10.72
CA TYR A 109 -1.18 -0.44 -9.68
C TYR A 109 -2.33 -1.39 -9.37
N HIS A 110 -3.57 -0.87 -9.33
CA HIS A 110 -4.77 -1.69 -9.13
C HIS A 110 -4.94 -2.77 -10.20
N ARG A 111 -4.76 -2.40 -11.48
CA ARG A 111 -4.89 -3.34 -12.59
C ARG A 111 -3.78 -4.38 -12.59
N VAL A 112 -2.54 -3.95 -12.43
CA VAL A 112 -1.38 -4.85 -12.48
C VAL A 112 -1.37 -5.80 -11.28
N GLY A 113 -1.52 -5.27 -10.06
CA GLY A 113 -1.51 -6.08 -8.84
C GLY A 113 -2.74 -6.96 -8.69
N GLY A 114 -3.93 -6.44 -9.00
CA GLY A 114 -5.17 -7.22 -8.98
C GLY A 114 -5.14 -8.38 -9.96
N PHE A 115 -4.61 -8.18 -11.18
CA PHE A 115 -4.43 -9.26 -12.14
C PHE A 115 -3.42 -10.31 -11.62
N ALA A 116 -2.27 -9.88 -11.10
CA ALA A 116 -1.23 -10.78 -10.62
C ALA A 116 -1.70 -11.65 -9.43
N TYR A 117 -2.38 -11.06 -8.43
CA TYR A 117 -3.01 -11.83 -7.36
C TYR A 117 -4.15 -12.72 -7.87
N GLY A 118 -4.91 -12.26 -8.87
CA GLY A 118 -5.94 -13.05 -9.53
C GLY A 118 -5.38 -14.33 -10.14
N ALA A 119 -4.26 -14.22 -10.87
CA ALA A 119 -3.56 -15.36 -11.45
C ALA A 119 -3.06 -16.33 -10.36
N LEU A 120 -2.41 -15.81 -9.31
CA LEU A 120 -1.95 -16.61 -8.17
C LEU A 120 -3.08 -17.32 -7.43
N GLY A 121 -4.26 -16.68 -7.35
CA GLY A 121 -5.44 -17.25 -6.73
C GLY A 121 -6.01 -18.44 -7.49
N GLN A 122 -5.74 -18.58 -8.81
CA GLN A 122 -6.20 -19.74 -9.57
C GLN A 122 -5.30 -20.97 -9.41
N GLU A 123 -4.08 -20.80 -8.90
CA GLU A 123 -3.19 -21.92 -8.61
C GLU A 123 -3.65 -22.69 -7.37
N SER A 124 -3.42 -24.00 -7.34
CA SER A 124 -3.76 -24.87 -6.20
C SER A 124 -2.71 -24.77 -5.08
N GLN A 125 -2.54 -23.57 -4.51
CA GLN A 125 -1.61 -23.31 -3.42
C GLN A 125 -2.33 -23.03 -2.10
N ALA A 126 -1.65 -23.27 -0.97
CA ALA A 126 -2.18 -22.98 0.37
C ALA A 126 -2.57 -21.49 0.55
N LEU A 127 -1.91 -20.58 -0.16
CA LEU A 127 -2.16 -19.13 -0.10
C LEU A 127 -3.22 -18.65 -1.12
N ALA A 128 -3.77 -19.54 -1.95
CA ALA A 128 -4.73 -19.16 -2.99
C ALA A 128 -5.96 -18.38 -2.47
N PRO A 129 -6.57 -18.73 -1.32
CA PRO A 129 -7.67 -17.94 -0.76
C PRO A 129 -7.29 -16.49 -0.43
N ILE A 130 -6.07 -16.30 0.10
CA ILE A 130 -5.53 -14.97 0.42
C ILE A 130 -5.36 -14.15 -0.85
N PHE A 131 -4.79 -14.75 -1.90
CA PHE A 131 -4.59 -14.05 -3.17
C PHE A 131 -5.91 -13.73 -3.88
N LYS A 132 -6.92 -14.60 -3.80
CA LYS A 132 -8.27 -14.29 -4.32
C LYS A 132 -8.90 -13.09 -3.61
N ASP A 133 -8.78 -13.03 -2.29
CA ASP A 133 -9.30 -11.91 -1.51
C ASP A 133 -8.55 -10.60 -1.81
N LEU A 134 -7.21 -10.64 -1.90
CA LEU A 134 -6.40 -9.49 -2.32
C LEU A 134 -6.72 -9.02 -3.72
N ALA A 135 -6.96 -9.93 -4.67
CA ALA A 135 -7.36 -9.57 -6.03
C ALA A 135 -8.73 -8.89 -6.05
N ALA A 136 -9.71 -9.44 -5.32
CA ALA A 136 -11.07 -8.92 -5.25
C ALA A 136 -11.15 -7.57 -4.54
N ARG A 137 -10.28 -7.32 -3.55
CA ARG A 137 -10.32 -6.13 -2.69
C ARG A 137 -9.07 -5.28 -2.82
N PHE A 138 -8.36 -5.37 -3.95
CA PHE A 138 -7.06 -4.71 -4.10
C PHE A 138 -7.09 -3.23 -3.75
N ALA A 139 -8.05 -2.49 -4.29
CA ALA A 139 -8.20 -1.06 -4.04
C ALA A 139 -8.43 -0.77 -2.55
N GLN A 140 -9.23 -1.58 -1.85
CA GLN A 140 -9.50 -1.41 -0.42
C GLN A 140 -8.24 -1.62 0.42
N TYR A 141 -7.45 -2.65 0.10
CA TYR A 141 -6.16 -2.88 0.76
C TYR A 141 -5.14 -1.79 0.43
N ALA A 142 -5.07 -1.34 -0.82
CA ALA A 142 -4.17 -0.27 -1.24
C ALA A 142 -4.53 1.06 -0.54
N ASP A 143 -5.82 1.41 -0.49
CA ASP A 143 -6.31 2.62 0.19
C ASP A 143 -6.03 2.57 1.69
N ALA A 144 -6.30 1.43 2.34
CA ALA A 144 -5.96 1.22 3.75
C ALA A 144 -4.45 1.36 4.00
N LEU A 145 -3.61 0.77 3.15
CA LEU A 145 -2.16 0.92 3.23
C LEU A 145 -1.69 2.36 3.01
N GLY A 146 -2.31 3.09 2.08
CA GLY A 146 -2.04 4.51 1.86
C GLY A 146 -2.35 5.35 3.09
N GLU A 147 -3.44 5.04 3.81
CA GLU A 147 -3.76 5.67 5.09
C GLU A 147 -2.69 5.37 6.16
N VAL A 148 -2.24 4.12 6.27
CA VAL A 148 -1.15 3.73 7.18
C VAL A 148 0.14 4.49 6.86
N GLY A 149 0.52 4.56 5.58
CA GLY A 149 1.70 5.31 5.13
C GLY A 149 1.60 6.81 5.43
N GLN A 150 0.43 7.40 5.19
CA GLN A 150 0.18 8.81 5.48
C GLN A 150 0.24 9.12 6.97
N ARG A 151 -0.33 8.26 7.83
CA ARG A 151 -0.20 8.38 9.30
C ARG A 151 1.25 8.34 9.76
N ALA A 152 2.07 7.47 9.14
CA ALA A 152 3.49 7.35 9.43
C ALA A 152 4.27 8.61 9.00
N GLU A 153 4.02 9.15 7.81
CA GLU A 153 4.65 10.39 7.33
C GLU A 153 4.34 11.59 8.26
N MET A 154 3.08 11.71 8.68
CA MET A 154 2.60 12.77 9.58
C MET A 154 3.17 12.70 11.00
N GLN A 155 3.95 11.68 11.36
CA GLN A 155 4.67 11.67 12.65
C GLN A 155 5.79 12.71 12.70
N SER A 156 6.24 13.20 11.53
CA SER A 156 7.26 14.25 11.42
C SER A 156 6.63 15.62 11.11
N PRO A 157 7.19 16.75 11.61
CA PRO A 157 6.70 18.09 11.26
C PRO A 157 6.71 18.35 9.74
N ALA A 158 7.76 17.90 9.05
CA ALA A 158 7.85 18.04 7.59
C ALA A 158 6.79 17.22 6.85
N GLY A 159 6.48 16.01 7.32
CA GLY A 159 5.43 15.18 6.74
C GLY A 159 4.03 15.75 7.00
N LEU A 160 3.80 16.39 8.15
CA LEU A 160 2.54 17.07 8.45
C LEU A 160 2.28 18.24 7.48
N VAL A 161 3.30 19.06 7.20
CA VAL A 161 3.21 20.15 6.21
C VAL A 161 2.91 19.62 4.81
N ARG A 162 3.63 18.57 4.36
CA ARG A 162 3.37 17.94 3.04
C ARG A 162 1.95 17.39 2.94
N ALA A 163 1.43 16.80 4.02
CA ALA A 163 0.06 16.31 4.05
C ALA A 163 -0.97 17.44 3.95
N LEU A 164 -0.73 18.58 4.62
CA LEU A 164 -1.57 19.78 4.49
C LEU A 164 -1.57 20.32 3.06
N GLU A 165 -0.40 20.44 2.43
CA GLU A 165 -0.26 20.87 1.03
C GLU A 165 -0.97 19.91 0.07
N SER A 166 -0.85 18.59 0.31
CA SER A 166 -1.53 17.56 -0.45
C SER A 166 -3.06 17.66 -0.31
N TRP A 167 -3.57 17.89 0.90
CA TRP A 167 -4.99 18.14 1.14
C TRP A 167 -5.47 19.42 0.44
N GLN A 168 -4.71 20.51 0.49
CA GLN A 168 -5.09 21.75 -0.20
C GLN A 168 -5.22 21.57 -1.72
N ARG A 169 -4.40 20.70 -2.32
CA ARG A 169 -4.47 20.38 -3.76
C ARG A 169 -5.59 19.40 -4.12
N SER A 170 -5.82 18.38 -3.29
CA SER A 170 -6.68 17.24 -3.64
C SER A 170 -8.07 17.27 -2.99
N GLY A 171 -8.22 17.96 -1.85
CA GLY A 171 -9.42 17.90 -1.02
C GLY A 171 -9.72 16.52 -0.43
N SER A 172 -8.72 15.64 -0.34
CA SER A 172 -8.90 14.26 0.13
C SER A 172 -9.51 14.21 1.53
N ARG A 173 -10.69 13.58 1.65
CA ARG A 173 -11.39 13.42 2.94
C ARG A 173 -10.61 12.56 3.94
N VAL A 174 -9.81 11.61 3.45
CA VAL A 174 -8.93 10.78 4.28
C VAL A 174 -7.86 11.66 4.90
N THR A 175 -7.17 12.46 4.09
CA THR A 175 -6.14 13.40 4.58
C THR A 175 -6.73 14.45 5.53
N GLU A 176 -7.94 14.95 5.22
CA GLU A 176 -8.69 15.88 6.08
C GLU A 176 -8.90 15.28 7.48
N ARG A 177 -9.43 14.06 7.55
CA ARG A 177 -9.67 13.34 8.80
C ARG A 177 -8.38 13.16 9.59
N LEU A 178 -7.30 12.69 8.96
CA LEU A 178 -6.03 12.46 9.64
C LEU A 178 -5.39 13.75 10.18
N LEU A 179 -5.53 14.86 9.46
CA LEU A 179 -5.07 16.18 9.91
C LEU A 179 -5.87 16.67 11.13
N VAL A 180 -7.20 16.47 11.13
CA VAL A 180 -8.07 16.81 12.27
C VAL A 180 -7.76 15.93 13.49
N GLU A 181 -7.53 14.62 13.32
CA GLU A 181 -7.09 13.71 14.40
C GLU A 181 -5.77 14.17 15.06
N ARG A 182 -4.94 14.93 14.32
CA ARG A 182 -3.67 15.52 14.79
C ARG A 182 -3.84 16.93 15.37
N GLY A 183 -5.07 17.45 15.47
CA GLY A 183 -5.37 18.78 16.02
C GLY A 183 -5.12 19.92 15.05
N VAL A 184 -4.92 19.65 13.75
CA VAL A 184 -4.76 20.70 12.74
C VAL A 184 -6.12 21.29 12.38
N VAL A 185 -6.28 22.60 12.59
CA VAL A 185 -7.49 23.32 12.19
C VAL A 185 -7.43 23.63 10.69
N LEU A 186 -8.33 23.03 9.93
CA LEU A 186 -8.40 23.20 8.48
C LEU A 186 -9.34 24.35 8.13
N ALA A 187 -8.77 25.54 7.89
CA ALA A 187 -9.53 26.63 7.29
C ALA A 187 -9.61 26.39 5.77
N ARG A 188 -10.77 25.96 5.25
CA ARG A 188 -11.01 26.07 3.80
C ARG A 188 -10.97 27.55 3.47
N GLY A 189 -9.96 27.97 2.70
CA GLY A 189 -9.93 29.32 2.14
C GLY A 189 -11.20 29.55 1.33
N ARG A 190 -12.20 30.21 1.92
CA ARG A 190 -13.24 30.88 1.14
C ARG A 190 -12.50 31.96 0.38
N SER A 191 -12.36 31.79 -0.93
CA SER A 191 -11.98 32.90 -1.81
C SER A 191 -13.01 34.00 -1.57
N VAL A 192 -12.64 34.99 -0.77
CA VAL A 192 -13.40 36.24 -0.67
C VAL A 192 -13.23 36.88 -2.05
N ARG A 193 -14.22 36.69 -2.91
CA ARG A 193 -14.36 37.51 -4.11
C ARG A 193 -14.60 38.93 -3.61
N LEU A 194 -13.54 39.73 -3.60
CA LEU A 194 -13.64 41.17 -3.52
C LEU A 194 -14.28 41.61 -4.85
N GLN A 195 -15.52 42.07 -4.76
CA GLN A 195 -16.20 42.82 -5.81
C GLN A 195 -15.62 44.23 -5.88
#